data_AF-A0A976PZH1-F1
#
_entry.id   AF-A0A976PZH1-F1
#
_cell.length_a   1.000
_cell.length_b   1.000
_cell.length_c   1.000
_cell.angle_alpha   90.00
_cell.angle_beta   90.00
_cell.angle_gamma   90.00
#
_symmetry.space_group_name_H-M   'P 1'
#
loop_
_entity.id
_entity.type
_entity.pdbx_description
1 polymer ?
#
loop_
_entity_poly.entity_id
_entity_poly.type
_entity_poly.pdbx_seq_one_letter_code
_entity_poly.pdbx_strand_id
1 'polypeptide(L)' 'MNEINPYQYLQQVSVRMHELNSRDEIETVLDEIEYLFEVIPPDFQDNAEQLITELRKKLTNAE' A
#
# COMPACT_ATOMS: atom_id res chain seq x y z
N MET A 1 -19.99 5.43 -9.28
CA MET A 1 -18.54 5.64 -9.13
C MET A 1 -18.21 5.21 -7.72
N ASN A 2 -17.57 4.05 -7.54
CA ASN A 2 -17.09 3.67 -6.21
C ASN A 2 -15.97 4.64 -5.87
N GLU A 3 -16.25 5.64 -5.05
CA GLU A 3 -15.22 6.43 -4.40
C GLU A 3 -14.42 5.46 -3.53
N ILE A 4 -13.27 5.01 -4.06
CA ILE A 4 -12.34 4.20 -3.28
C ILE A 4 -11.95 5.08 -2.11
N ASN A 5 -12.43 4.73 -0.91
CA ASN A 5 -12.08 5.43 0.29
C ASN A 5 -10.62 5.08 0.61
N PRO A 6 -9.68 6.04 0.52
CA PRO A 6 -8.26 5.75 0.70
C PRO A 6 -7.97 5.11 2.07
N TYR A 7 -8.75 5.46 3.09
CA TYR A 7 -8.62 4.89 4.44
C TYR A 7 -8.96 3.40 4.45
N GLN A 8 -10.06 3.03 3.79
CA GLN A 8 -10.46 1.63 3.71
C GLN A 8 -9.43 0.82 2.93
N TYR A 9 -8.88 1.40 1.87
CA TYR A 9 -7.85 0.73 1.08
C TYR A 9 -6.54 0.54 1.87
N LEU A 10 -6.00 1.58 2.52
CA LEU A 10 -4.80 1.47 3.36
C LEU A 10 -4.99 0.45 4.49
N GLN A 11 -6.18 0.42 5.12
CA GLN A 11 -6.51 -0.58 6.13
C GLN A 11 -6.56 -2.00 5.55
N GLN A 12 -7.16 -2.18 4.38
CA GLN A 12 -7.22 -3.48 3.70
C GLN A 12 -5.81 -3.98 3.34
N VAL A 13 -4.95 -3.12 2.82
CA VAL A 13 -3.57 -3.48 2.51
C VAL A 13 -2.82 -3.85 3.79
N SER A 14 -2.98 -3.08 4.87
CA SER A 14 -2.36 -3.41 6.17
C SER A 14 -2.76 -4.81 6.66
N VAL A 15 -4.05 -5.16 6.58
CA VAL A 15 -4.54 -6.49 6.97
C VAL A 15 -3.98 -7.58 6.07
N ARG A 16 -3.96 -7.38 4.76
CA ARG A 16 -3.57 -8.40 3.77
C ARG A 16 -2.08 -8.39 3.46
N MET A 17 -1.30 -7.50 4.08
CA MET A 17 0.13 -7.33 3.86
C MET A 17 0.89 -8.66 4.01
N HIS A 18 0.49 -9.49 4.98
CA HIS A 18 1.10 -10.79 5.22
C HIS A 18 0.79 -11.82 4.11
N GLU A 19 -0.27 -11.63 3.33
CA GLU A 19 -0.72 -12.53 2.25
C GLU A 19 0.00 -12.26 0.92
N LEU A 20 0.65 -11.10 0.74
CA LEU A 20 1.32 -10.69 -0.51
C LEU A 20 2.62 -11.47 -0.75
N ASN A 21 2.58 -12.63 -1.41
CA ASN A 21 3.74 -13.51 -1.50
C ASN A 21 4.46 -13.45 -2.85
N SER A 22 3.82 -12.90 -3.88
CA SER A 22 4.45 -12.74 -5.19
C SER A 22 4.97 -11.32 -5.38
N ARG A 23 6.05 -11.21 -6.15
CA ARG A 23 6.64 -9.94 -6.56
C ARG A 23 5.62 -9.04 -7.26
N ASP A 24 4.90 -9.57 -8.24
CA ASP A 24 3.91 -8.83 -9.03
C ASP A 24 2.78 -8.25 -8.17
N GLU A 25 2.31 -9.01 -7.16
CA GLU A 25 1.30 -8.52 -6.22
C GLU A 25 1.85 -7.39 -5.35
N ILE A 26 3.09 -7.52 -4.86
CA ILE A 26 3.73 -6.48 -4.03
C ILE A 26 3.95 -5.20 -4.84
N GLU A 27 4.43 -5.30 -6.08
CA GLU A 27 4.61 -4.15 -6.98
C GLU A 27 3.27 -3.48 -7.31
N THR A 28 2.22 -4.27 -7.60
CA THR A 28 0.88 -3.73 -7.87
C THR A 28 0.33 -2.93 -6.69
N VAL A 29 0.43 -3.50 -5.48
CA VAL A 29 -0.07 -2.83 -4.26
C VAL A 29 0.79 -1.60 -3.92
N LEU A 30 2.09 -1.65 -4.18
CA LEU A 30 2.99 -0.52 -4.00
C LEU A 30 2.58 0.65 -4.89
N ASP A 31 2.35 0.41 -6.18
CA ASP A 31 1.89 1.43 -7.14
C ASP A 31 0.53 2.03 -6.71
N GLU A 32 -0.39 1.19 -6.24
CA GLU A 32 -1.70 1.64 -5.76
C GLU A 32 -1.59 2.55 -4.52
N ILE A 33 -0.70 2.24 -3.56
CA ILE A 33 -0.47 3.11 -2.40
C ILE A 33 0.28 4.38 -2.81
N GLU A 34 1.25 4.31 -3.72
CA GLU A 34 1.95 5.50 -4.21
C GLU A 34 0.98 6.47 -4.91
N TYR A 35 0.05 5.96 -5.73
CA TYR A 35 -1.02 6.76 -6.30
C TYR A 35 -1.91 7.40 -5.23
N LEU A 36 -2.27 6.64 -4.19
CA LEU A 36 -3.06 7.18 -3.08
C LEU A 36 -2.29 8.24 -2.30
N PHE A 37 -1.00 8.07 -2.09
CA PHE A 37 -0.15 9.02 -1.36
C PHE A 37 -0.20 10.42 -1.97
N GLU A 38 -0.31 10.53 -3.30
CA GLU A 38 -0.42 11.81 -4.00
C GLU A 38 -1.75 12.54 -3.74
N VAL A 39 -2.82 11.81 -3.36
CA VAL A 39 -4.19 12.35 -3.26
C VAL A 39 -4.79 12.31 -1.85
N ILE A 40 -4.20 11.57 -0.90
CA ILE A 40 -4.68 11.52 0.49
C ILE A 40 -4.36 12.80 1.27
N PRO A 41 -5.16 13.12 2.31
CA PRO A 41 -4.85 14.25 3.19
C PRO A 41 -3.53 14.05 3.97
N PRO A 42 -2.84 15.13 4.34
CA PRO A 42 -1.56 15.07 5.05
C PRO A 42 -1.58 14.23 6.32
N ASP A 43 -2.69 14.26 7.08
CA ASP A 43 -2.85 13.52 8.34
C ASP A 43 -2.70 11.99 8.17
N PHE A 44 -2.76 11.49 6.94
CA PHE A 44 -2.70 10.05 6.62
C PHE A 44 -1.48 9.67 5.78
N GLN A 45 -0.66 10.64 5.38
CA GLN A 45 0.57 10.39 4.62
C GLN A 45 1.53 9.49 5.41
N ASP A 46 1.67 9.73 6.73
CA ASP A 46 2.51 8.90 7.60
C ASP A 46 2.13 7.41 7.55
N ASN A 47 0.83 7.09 7.50
CA ASN A 47 0.36 5.70 7.42
C ASN A 47 0.68 5.06 6.06
N ALA A 48 0.50 5.81 4.98
CA ALA A 48 0.82 5.35 3.64
C ALA A 48 2.34 5.19 3.45
N GLU A 49 3.16 6.10 3.99
CA GLU A 49 4.62 6.01 3.95
C GLU A 49 5.14 4.77 4.69
N GLN A 50 4.56 4.43 5.84
CA GLN A 50 4.87 3.19 6.56
C GLN A 50 4.57 1.96 5.70
N LEU A 51 3.40 1.91 5.05
CA LEU A 51 3.02 0.79 4.19
C LEU A 51 3.93 0.67 2.96
N ILE A 52 4.26 1.79 2.30
CA ILE A 52 5.22 1.85 1.19
C ILE A 52 6.58 1.28 1.62
N THR A 53 7.06 1.68 2.81
CA THR A 53 8.34 1.21 3.34
C THR A 53 8.34 -0.30 3.58
N GLU A 54 7.27 -0.83 4.17
CA GLU A 54 7.15 -2.27 4.41
C GLU A 54 7.00 -3.08 3.10
N LEU A 55 6.22 -2.57 2.14
CA LEU A 55 6.09 -3.18 0.80
C LEU A 55 7.44 -3.24 0.07
N ARG A 56 8.23 -2.16 0.10
CA ARG A 56 9.57 -2.13 -0.53
C ARG A 56 10.53 -3.13 0.14
N LYS A 57 10.49 -3.25 1.47
CA LYS A 57 11.27 -4.28 2.18
C LYS A 57 10.82 -5.68 1.77
N LYS A 58 9.52 -5.91 1.67
CA LYS A 58 8.96 -7.20 1.26
C LYS A 58 9.35 -7.55 -0.18
N LEU A 59 9.27 -6.58 -1.09
CA LEU A 59 9.68 -6.70 -2.49
C LEU A 59 11.16 -7.06 -2.62
N THR A 60 12.00 -6.47 -1.77
CA THR A 60 13.44 -6.79 -1.74
C THR A 60 13.71 -8.23 -1.30
N ASN A 61 12.83 -8.80 -0.46
CA ASN A 61 12.93 -10.17 0.04
C ASN A 61 12.14 -11.19 -0.80
N ALA A 62 11.32 -10.72 -1.76
CA ALA A 62 10.58 -11.56 -2.68
C ALA A 62 11.50 -11.92 -3.85
N GLU A 63 11.97 -13.18 -3.87
CA GLU A 63 12.82 -13.74 -4.93
C GLU A 63 12.11 -13.86 -6.28
#